data_AF-A0A5K1A9F8-F1
#
_entry.id   AF-A0A5K1A9F8-F1
#
_cell.length_a   1.000
_cell.length_b   1.000
_cell.length_c   1.000
_cell.angle_alpha   90.00
_cell.angle_beta   90.00
_cell.angle_gamma   90.00
#
_symmetry.space_group_name_H-M   'P 1'
#
loop_
_entity.id
_entity.type
_entity.pdbx_description
1 polymer ?
#
loop_
_entity_poly.entity_id
_entity_poly.type
_entity_poly.pdbx_seq_one_letter_code
_entity_poly.pdbx_strand_id
1 'polypeptide(L)'
;AHPEDLGALIEILKSGMITSMSGSQYKLHHDAKCDTLGALWRILGANHSAQRVFGEATGFSLLLTMLHSLHREAGNDDTQPSLMVHMKIFCFLLRVMTAGVYNNSVNRISLHSVISSQAFYDLLCESGLLCVDYEKEVIQLLLELTLEIVLPPQSVNLQQAEGVPYEIVESGSAGYFISSSSFRPEKERVYNAGAIVVLIRSLLQFTPKVQLDLLNFMEKLAHAGPFNQENLTSA
;
A
#
# COMPACT_ATOMS: atom_id res chain seq x y z
N ALA A 1 14.55 -4.66 -20.27
CA ALA A 1 13.23 -4.13 -19.89
C ALA A 1 12.66 -3.41 -21.10
N HIS A 2 11.35 -3.48 -21.35
CA HIS A 2 10.67 -2.68 -22.39
C HIS A 2 10.11 -1.42 -21.71
N PRO A 3 10.85 -0.29 -21.73
CA PRO A 3 10.51 0.86 -20.91
C PRO A 3 9.23 1.55 -21.38
N GLU A 4 9.00 1.52 -22.69
CA GLU A 4 7.80 2.05 -23.35
C GLU A 4 6.55 1.30 -22.91
N ASP A 5 6.59 -0.04 -22.91
CA ASP A 5 5.44 -0.87 -22.49
C ASP A 5 5.09 -0.66 -21.02
N LEU A 6 6.12 -0.61 -20.15
CA LEU A 6 5.91 -0.37 -18.72
C LEU A 6 5.39 1.04 -18.45
N GLY A 7 5.92 2.04 -19.16
CA GLY A 7 5.43 3.41 -19.11
C GLY A 7 3.97 3.53 -19.57
N ALA A 8 3.61 2.87 -20.67
CA ALA A 8 2.23 2.84 -21.16
C ALA A 8 1.26 2.23 -20.15
N LEU A 9 1.66 1.14 -19.47
CA LEU A 9 0.85 0.54 -18.40
C LEU A 9 0.63 1.51 -17.22
N ILE A 10 1.67 2.26 -16.84
CA ILE A 10 1.57 3.29 -15.78
C ILE A 10 0.58 4.38 -16.20
N GLU A 11 0.65 4.88 -17.45
CA GLU A 11 -0.26 5.91 -17.94
C GLU A 11 -1.71 5.43 -18.07
N ILE A 12 -1.93 4.17 -18.46
CA ILE A 12 -3.26 3.55 -18.43
C ILE A 12 -3.81 3.52 -17.00
N LEU A 13 -2.99 3.13 -16.02
CA LEU A 13 -3.40 3.09 -14.61
C LEU A 13 -3.67 4.49 -14.02
N LYS A 14 -2.89 5.51 -14.41
CA LYS A 14 -3.12 6.91 -13.99
C LYS A 14 -4.39 7.49 -14.57
N SER A 15 -4.62 7.29 -15.87
CA SER A 15 -5.79 7.83 -16.57
C SER A 15 -7.06 7.07 -16.22
N GLY A 16 -6.94 5.79 -15.87
CA GLY A 16 -8.07 4.89 -15.69
C GLY A 16 -8.84 4.61 -16.99
N MET A 17 -8.22 4.85 -18.14
CA MET A 17 -8.83 4.69 -19.47
C MET A 17 -7.95 3.83 -20.37
N ILE A 18 -8.56 2.98 -21.19
CA ILE A 18 -7.91 2.24 -22.28
C ILE A 18 -8.42 2.75 -23.61
N THR A 19 -7.51 3.03 -24.54
CA THR A 19 -7.86 3.43 -25.91
C THR A 19 -7.80 2.20 -26.81
N SER A 20 -8.89 1.88 -27.51
CA SER A 20 -8.91 0.81 -28.51
C SER A 20 -8.15 1.22 -29.78
N MET A 21 -7.85 0.24 -30.63
CA MET A 21 -7.26 0.47 -31.96
C MET A 21 -8.12 1.39 -32.86
N SER A 22 -9.42 1.52 -32.56
CA SER A 22 -10.34 2.45 -33.24
C SER A 22 -10.34 3.87 -32.65
N GLY A 23 -9.50 4.15 -31.64
CA GLY A 23 -9.43 5.44 -30.94
C GLY A 23 -10.51 5.65 -29.88
N SER A 24 -11.35 4.64 -29.60
CA SER A 24 -12.41 4.75 -28.59
C SER A 24 -11.84 4.54 -27.19
N GLN A 25 -12.22 5.38 -26.23
CA GLN A 25 -11.75 5.30 -24.85
C GLN A 25 -12.75 4.56 -23.96
N TYR A 26 -12.26 3.59 -23.20
CA TYR A 26 -13.04 2.77 -22.27
C TYR A 26 -12.52 2.95 -20.86
N LYS A 27 -13.42 3.15 -19.89
CA LYS A 27 -13.04 3.23 -18.47
C LYS A 27 -12.60 1.85 -17.97
N LEU A 28 -11.48 1.82 -17.26
CA LEU A 28 -10.94 0.59 -16.69
C LEU A 28 -11.78 0.13 -15.50
N HIS A 29 -12.33 -1.08 -15.59
CA HIS A 29 -13.07 -1.70 -14.50
C HIS A 29 -12.17 -1.99 -13.29
N HIS A 30 -12.74 -2.04 -12.08
CA HIS A 30 -11.98 -2.25 -10.84
C HIS A 30 -11.18 -3.56 -10.83
N ASP A 31 -11.74 -4.65 -11.34
CA ASP A 31 -11.00 -5.92 -11.45
C ASP A 31 -9.83 -5.82 -12.42
N ALA A 32 -10.00 -5.12 -13.55
CA ALA A 32 -8.92 -4.89 -14.50
C ALA A 32 -7.81 -3.99 -13.90
N LYS A 33 -8.16 -3.01 -13.06
CA LYS A 33 -7.19 -2.24 -12.25
C LYS A 33 -6.38 -3.20 -11.35
N CYS A 34 -7.06 -4.09 -10.63
CA CYS A 34 -6.40 -5.08 -9.75
C CYS A 34 -5.51 -6.05 -10.54
N ASP A 35 -5.98 -6.60 -11.65
CA ASP A 35 -5.21 -7.54 -12.47
C ASP A 35 -3.95 -6.88 -13.04
N THR A 36 -4.08 -5.63 -13.50
CA THR A 36 -2.95 -4.85 -14.02
C THR A 36 -1.95 -4.54 -12.91
N LEU A 37 -2.40 -4.11 -11.73
CA LEU A 37 -1.54 -3.92 -10.56
C LEU A 37 -0.86 -5.23 -10.12
N GLY A 38 -1.58 -6.35 -10.15
CA GLY A 38 -1.03 -7.67 -9.82
C GLY A 38 0.03 -8.12 -10.83
N ALA A 39 -0.17 -7.86 -12.11
CA ALA A 39 0.84 -8.10 -13.14
C ALA A 39 2.07 -7.21 -12.93
N LEU A 40 1.85 -5.92 -12.67
CA LEU A 40 2.91 -4.96 -12.38
C LEU A 40 3.73 -5.39 -11.15
N TRP A 41 3.08 -5.81 -10.06
CA TRP A 41 3.75 -6.35 -8.87
C TRP A 41 4.69 -7.51 -9.22
N ARG A 42 4.22 -8.48 -10.02
CA ARG A 42 5.05 -9.63 -10.46
C ARG A 42 6.26 -9.18 -11.29
N ILE A 43 6.06 -8.23 -12.20
CA ILE A 43 7.13 -7.70 -13.06
C ILE A 43 8.20 -7.00 -12.20
N LEU A 44 7.78 -6.11 -11.28
CA LEU A 44 8.71 -5.37 -10.42
C LEU A 44 9.45 -6.31 -9.46
N GLY A 45 8.76 -7.30 -8.88
CA GLY A 45 9.36 -8.28 -7.98
C GLY A 45 10.38 -9.22 -8.67
N ALA A 46 10.20 -9.50 -9.96
CA ALA A 46 11.10 -10.37 -10.71
C ALA A 46 12.24 -9.63 -11.44
N ASN A 47 12.19 -8.29 -11.57
CA ASN A 47 13.10 -7.56 -12.43
C ASN A 47 13.50 -6.17 -11.88
N HIS A 48 14.73 -6.06 -11.37
CA HIS A 48 15.30 -4.80 -10.88
C HIS A 48 15.42 -3.69 -11.95
N SER A 49 15.64 -4.04 -13.22
CA SER A 49 15.61 -3.04 -14.29
C SER A 49 14.21 -2.48 -14.51
N ALA A 50 13.17 -3.30 -14.34
CA ALA A 50 11.78 -2.82 -14.39
C ALA A 50 11.44 -1.91 -13.19
N GLN A 51 11.95 -2.21 -11.99
CA GLN A 51 11.84 -1.29 -10.84
C GLN A 51 12.42 0.08 -11.16
N ARG A 52 13.62 0.13 -11.76
CA ARG A 52 14.25 1.40 -12.13
C ARG A 52 13.40 2.19 -13.13
N VAL A 53 12.97 1.54 -14.20
CA VAL A 53 12.08 2.17 -15.20
C VAL A 53 10.78 2.65 -14.56
N PHE A 54 10.20 1.88 -13.64
CA PHE A 54 8.99 2.26 -12.92
C PHE A 54 9.17 3.57 -12.13
N GLY A 55 10.31 3.74 -11.46
CA GLY A 55 10.67 4.99 -10.78
C GLY A 55 10.85 6.16 -11.76
N GLU A 56 11.60 5.94 -12.84
CA GLU A 56 11.87 6.95 -13.89
C GLU A 56 10.58 7.40 -14.60
N ALA A 57 9.63 6.48 -14.83
CA ALA A 57 8.33 6.74 -15.43
C ALA A 57 7.30 7.32 -14.43
N THR A 58 7.74 7.85 -13.28
CA THR A 58 6.88 8.44 -12.24
C THR A 58 5.84 7.47 -11.67
N GLY A 59 6.13 6.17 -11.67
CA GLY A 59 5.19 5.13 -11.22
C GLY A 59 4.68 5.32 -9.79
N PHE A 60 5.46 5.93 -8.90
CA PHE A 60 5.02 6.22 -7.53
C PHE A 60 3.88 7.25 -7.44
N SER A 61 3.68 8.09 -8.47
CA SER A 61 2.52 9.00 -8.54
C SER A 61 1.19 8.28 -8.76
N LEU A 62 1.22 6.96 -9.02
CA LEU A 62 0.02 6.11 -8.99
C LEU A 62 -0.69 6.16 -7.64
N LEU A 63 0.04 6.37 -6.53
CA LEU A 63 -0.57 6.56 -5.21
C LEU A 63 -1.58 7.72 -5.21
N LEU A 64 -1.16 8.88 -5.72
CA LEU A 64 -1.99 10.08 -5.74
C LEU A 64 -3.13 9.96 -6.75
N THR A 65 -2.82 9.52 -7.97
CA THR A 65 -3.81 9.45 -9.05
C THR A 65 -4.89 8.41 -8.78
N MET A 66 -4.53 7.24 -8.23
CA MET A 66 -5.53 6.23 -7.87
C MET A 66 -6.35 6.63 -6.65
N LEU A 67 -5.75 7.16 -5.57
CA LEU A 67 -6.54 7.62 -4.42
C LEU A 67 -7.53 8.73 -4.83
N HIS A 68 -7.11 9.66 -5.66
CA HIS A 68 -7.99 10.68 -6.22
C HIS A 68 -9.12 10.08 -7.08
N SER A 69 -8.82 9.04 -7.88
CA SER A 69 -9.86 8.32 -8.63
C SER A 69 -10.88 7.65 -7.70
N LEU A 70 -10.43 7.03 -6.61
CA LEU A 70 -11.32 6.37 -5.63
C LEU A 70 -12.20 7.39 -4.90
N HIS A 71 -11.62 8.54 -4.52
CA HIS A 71 -12.38 9.65 -3.92
C HIS A 71 -13.45 10.21 -4.87
N ARG A 72 -13.10 10.48 -6.14
CA ARG A 72 -14.07 10.99 -7.12
C ARG A 72 -15.21 10.01 -7.39
N GLU A 73 -14.90 8.71 -7.37
CA GLU A 73 -15.91 7.66 -7.54
C GLU A 73 -16.88 7.62 -6.35
N ALA A 74 -16.45 7.97 -5.14
CA ALA A 74 -17.28 8.02 -3.92
C ALA A 74 -18.42 9.08 -3.94
N GLY A 75 -18.29 10.11 -4.78
CA GLY A 75 -19.19 11.29 -4.78
C GLY A 75 -20.31 11.30 -5.83
N ASN A 76 -20.42 10.29 -6.70
CA ASN A 76 -21.38 10.25 -7.80
C ASN A 76 -22.46 9.17 -7.57
N ASP A 77 -23.66 9.59 -7.23
CA ASP A 77 -24.79 8.72 -6.86
C ASP A 77 -25.20 7.72 -7.97
N ASP A 78 -25.80 6.59 -7.55
CA ASP A 78 -26.39 5.45 -8.31
C ASP A 78 -25.54 4.21 -8.65
N THR A 79 -24.21 4.21 -8.56
CA THR A 79 -23.41 2.95 -8.76
C THR A 79 -22.10 2.96 -7.96
N GLN A 80 -22.20 3.29 -6.68
CA GLN A 80 -21.05 3.36 -5.78
C GLN A 80 -20.38 1.98 -5.65
N PRO A 81 -19.09 1.83 -6.02
CA PRO A 81 -18.35 0.63 -5.69
C PRO A 81 -18.26 0.51 -4.17
N SER A 82 -18.49 -0.69 -3.62
CA SER A 82 -18.35 -0.89 -2.18
C SER A 82 -16.95 -0.49 -1.71
N LEU A 83 -16.83 0.06 -0.50
CA LEU A 83 -15.55 0.41 0.14
C LEU A 83 -14.56 -0.78 0.13
N MET A 84 -15.07 -2.01 0.14
CA MET A 84 -14.33 -3.25 -0.06
C MET A 84 -13.52 -3.28 -1.37
N VAL A 85 -14.10 -2.80 -2.48
CA VAL A 85 -13.42 -2.72 -3.78
C VAL A 85 -12.31 -1.67 -3.73
N HIS A 86 -12.55 -0.52 -3.09
CA HIS A 86 -11.53 0.51 -2.90
C HIS A 86 -10.36 -0.02 -2.07
N MET A 87 -10.64 -0.74 -0.98
CA MET A 87 -9.62 -1.33 -0.15
C MET A 87 -8.80 -2.41 -0.89
N LYS A 88 -9.46 -3.23 -1.71
CA LYS A 88 -8.77 -4.20 -2.58
C LYS A 88 -7.80 -3.51 -3.53
N ILE A 89 -8.21 -2.42 -4.20
CA ILE A 89 -7.34 -1.65 -5.08
C ILE A 89 -6.18 -1.03 -4.29
N PHE A 90 -6.45 -0.43 -3.14
CA PHE A 90 -5.44 0.16 -2.27
C PHE A 90 -4.38 -0.86 -1.82
N CYS A 91 -4.81 -2.06 -1.42
CA CYS A 91 -3.93 -3.18 -1.09
C CYS A 91 -2.99 -3.54 -2.24
N PHE A 92 -3.54 -3.72 -3.44
CA PHE A 92 -2.75 -4.02 -4.63
C PHE A 92 -1.76 -2.89 -4.94
N LEU A 93 -2.21 -1.65 -4.83
CA LEU A 93 -1.40 -0.46 -5.09
C LEU A 93 -0.22 -0.36 -4.13
N LEU A 94 -0.45 -0.48 -2.82
CA LEU A 94 0.61 -0.41 -1.80
C LEU A 94 1.62 -1.54 -1.98
N ARG A 95 1.17 -2.76 -2.31
CA ARG A 95 2.07 -3.89 -2.58
C ARG A 95 2.93 -3.67 -3.83
N VAL A 96 2.38 -3.06 -4.89
CA VAL A 96 3.16 -2.64 -6.05
C VAL A 96 4.23 -1.61 -5.63
N MET A 97 3.89 -0.63 -4.79
CA MET A 97 4.87 0.35 -4.31
C MET A 97 6.00 -0.33 -3.54
N THR A 98 5.68 -1.25 -2.64
CA THR A 98 6.67 -2.03 -1.87
C THR A 98 7.59 -2.84 -2.79
N ALA A 99 7.02 -3.53 -3.80
CA ALA A 99 7.82 -4.24 -4.80
C ALA A 99 8.67 -3.29 -5.66
N GLY A 100 8.21 -2.06 -5.90
CA GLY A 100 8.95 -1.03 -6.65
C GLY A 100 10.19 -0.51 -5.92
N VAL A 101 10.17 -0.46 -4.58
CA VAL A 101 11.30 0.04 -3.76
C VAL A 101 12.20 -1.04 -3.19
N TYR A 102 11.75 -2.30 -3.21
CA TYR A 102 12.49 -3.41 -2.61
C TYR A 102 13.94 -3.48 -3.11
N ASN A 103 14.89 -3.32 -2.18
CA ASN A 103 16.33 -3.27 -2.46
C ASN A 103 16.76 -2.22 -3.50
N ASN A 104 16.00 -1.13 -3.66
CA ASN A 104 16.29 -0.07 -4.62
C ASN A 104 16.28 1.32 -3.94
N SER A 105 17.48 1.81 -3.59
CA SER A 105 17.64 3.07 -2.85
C SER A 105 17.15 4.32 -3.58
N VAL A 106 17.27 4.36 -4.92
CA VAL A 106 16.79 5.50 -5.72
C VAL A 106 15.27 5.58 -5.64
N ASN A 107 14.61 4.43 -5.81
CA ASN A 107 13.16 4.34 -5.74
C ASN A 107 12.63 4.61 -4.32
N ARG A 108 13.37 4.25 -3.26
CA ARG A 108 13.01 4.60 -1.88
C ARG A 108 12.85 6.10 -1.71
N ILE A 109 13.78 6.89 -2.25
CA ILE A 109 13.74 8.37 -2.17
C ILE A 109 12.50 8.89 -2.89
N SER A 110 12.24 8.40 -4.11
CA SER A 110 11.06 8.80 -4.89
C SER A 110 9.74 8.46 -4.19
N LEU A 111 9.61 7.26 -3.64
CA LEU A 111 8.42 6.85 -2.89
C LEU A 111 8.26 7.66 -1.61
N HIS A 112 9.35 7.87 -0.86
CA HIS A 112 9.33 8.66 0.37
C HIS A 112 8.81 10.08 0.11
N SER A 113 9.29 10.74 -0.95
CA SER A 113 8.81 12.07 -1.33
C SER A 113 7.30 12.11 -1.62
N VAL A 114 6.73 11.04 -2.20
CA VAL A 114 5.28 10.97 -2.48
C VAL A 114 4.49 10.71 -1.20
N ILE A 115 4.90 9.73 -0.39
CA ILE A 115 4.17 9.35 0.84
C ILE A 115 4.22 10.46 1.90
N SER A 116 5.36 11.13 2.05
CA SER A 116 5.51 12.24 3.00
C SER A 116 4.77 13.52 2.55
N SER A 117 4.20 13.53 1.34
CA SER A 117 3.49 14.70 0.83
C SER A 117 2.14 14.90 1.51
N GLN A 118 1.78 16.18 1.68
CA GLN A 118 0.46 16.54 2.21
C GLN A 118 -0.68 16.02 1.32
N ALA A 119 -0.49 16.06 -0.01
CA ALA A 119 -1.46 15.58 -0.97
C ALA A 119 -1.79 14.08 -0.78
N PHE A 120 -0.80 13.24 -0.47
CA PHE A 120 -1.04 11.84 -0.19
C PHE A 120 -1.91 11.65 1.06
N TYR A 121 -1.59 12.36 2.14
CA TYR A 121 -2.34 12.27 3.39
C TYR A 121 -3.79 12.73 3.24
N ASP A 122 -4.01 13.86 2.57
CA ASP A 122 -5.36 14.41 2.34
C ASP A 122 -6.20 13.43 1.51
N LEU A 123 -5.66 12.92 0.40
CA LEU A 123 -6.33 11.94 -0.45
C LEU A 123 -6.62 10.62 0.29
N LEU A 124 -5.72 10.17 1.17
CA LEU A 124 -5.95 8.98 2.00
C LEU A 124 -7.11 9.22 2.99
N CYS A 125 -7.16 10.38 3.64
CA CYS A 125 -8.28 10.73 4.53
C CYS A 125 -9.61 10.82 3.77
N GLU A 126 -9.61 11.47 2.60
CA GLU A 126 -10.77 11.69 1.75
C GLU A 126 -11.26 10.41 1.05
N SER A 127 -10.44 9.35 1.00
CA SER A 127 -10.81 8.06 0.40
C SER A 127 -11.80 7.24 1.23
N GLY A 128 -11.95 7.57 2.53
CA GLY A 128 -12.77 6.79 3.47
C GLY A 128 -12.15 5.46 3.92
N LEU A 129 -10.91 5.15 3.51
CA LEU A 129 -10.21 3.92 3.89
C LEU A 129 -9.73 3.92 5.35
N LEU A 130 -9.54 5.11 5.95
CA LEU A 130 -9.22 5.28 7.38
C LEU A 130 -10.49 5.14 8.22
N CYS A 131 -11.05 3.94 8.28
CA CYS A 131 -12.24 3.62 9.07
C CYS A 131 -12.03 2.38 9.95
N VAL A 132 -12.95 2.15 10.89
CA VAL A 132 -12.86 1.05 11.85
C VAL A 132 -12.85 -0.33 11.17
N ASP A 133 -13.48 -0.47 10.00
CA ASP A 133 -13.56 -1.75 9.29
C ASP A 133 -12.22 -2.17 8.65
N TYR A 134 -11.36 -1.20 8.32
CA TYR A 134 -10.10 -1.43 7.61
C TYR A 134 -8.86 -0.89 8.34
N GLU A 135 -9.00 -0.44 9.58
CA GLU A 135 -7.90 0.18 10.33
C GLU A 135 -6.68 -0.73 10.42
N LYS A 136 -6.87 -2.04 10.67
CA LYS A 136 -5.76 -3.00 10.78
C LYS A 136 -5.09 -3.24 9.44
N GLU A 137 -5.88 -3.37 8.39
CA GLU A 137 -5.41 -3.64 7.03
C GLU A 137 -4.64 -2.44 6.46
N VAL A 138 -5.14 -1.22 6.64
CA VAL A 138 -4.43 -0.01 6.20
C VAL A 138 -3.09 0.11 6.92
N ILE A 139 -3.08 -0.09 8.24
CA ILE A 139 -1.83 0.02 8.98
C ILE A 139 -0.87 -1.11 8.59
N GLN A 140 -1.35 -2.34 8.45
CA GLN A 140 -0.56 -3.48 7.99
C GLN A 140 0.14 -3.17 6.65
N LEU A 141 -0.58 -2.61 5.67
CA LEU A 141 -0.03 -2.24 4.36
C LEU A 141 1.03 -1.13 4.46
N LEU A 142 0.80 -0.13 5.31
CA LEU A 142 1.77 0.94 5.53
C LEU A 142 3.03 0.44 6.25
N LEU A 143 2.89 -0.49 7.20
CA LEU A 143 4.04 -1.12 7.87
C LEU A 143 4.81 -2.08 6.94
N GLU A 144 4.11 -2.85 6.10
CA GLU A 144 4.73 -3.66 5.04
C GLU A 144 5.61 -2.77 4.14
N LEU A 145 5.12 -1.59 3.77
CA LEU A 145 5.87 -0.61 2.99
C LEU A 145 7.03 -0.02 3.78
N THR A 146 6.82 0.39 5.03
CA THR A 146 7.86 0.95 5.92
C THR A 146 9.06 0.02 6.04
N LEU A 147 8.80 -1.29 6.14
CA LEU A 147 9.81 -2.31 6.40
C LEU A 147 10.24 -3.07 5.13
N GLU A 148 9.73 -2.67 3.96
CA GLU A 148 9.98 -3.31 2.66
C GLU A 148 9.68 -4.82 2.60
N ILE A 149 8.59 -5.22 3.26
CA ILE A 149 8.14 -6.61 3.24
C ILE A 149 7.28 -6.86 2.01
N VAL A 150 7.89 -7.50 1.00
CA VAL A 150 7.23 -7.77 -0.28
C VAL A 150 6.34 -9.00 -0.17
N LEU A 151 5.03 -8.78 -0.12
CA LEU A 151 4.02 -9.84 -0.18
C LEU A 151 3.22 -9.76 -1.49
N PRO A 152 2.79 -10.91 -2.06
CA PRO A 152 1.92 -10.92 -3.22
C PRO A 152 0.57 -10.27 -2.91
N PRO A 153 -0.02 -9.51 -3.83
CA PRO A 153 -1.42 -9.10 -3.71
C PRO A 153 -2.28 -10.36 -3.86
N GLN A 154 -2.64 -10.97 -2.73
CA GLN A 154 -3.61 -12.06 -2.72
C GLN A 154 -4.98 -11.47 -3.02
N SER A 155 -5.86 -12.24 -3.67
CA SER A 155 -7.29 -11.94 -3.65
C SER A 155 -7.69 -11.91 -2.17
N VAL A 156 -7.89 -10.71 -1.62
CA VAL A 156 -8.27 -10.56 -0.22
C VAL A 156 -9.64 -11.25 -0.09
N ASN A 157 -9.65 -12.48 0.41
CA ASN A 157 -10.86 -13.10 0.89
C ASN A 157 -11.20 -12.37 2.19
N LEU A 158 -11.82 -11.18 2.06
CA LEU A 158 -12.41 -10.41 3.15
C LEU A 158 -13.63 -11.13 3.78
N GLN A 159 -13.84 -12.41 3.41
CA GLN A 159 -14.80 -13.35 3.98
C GLN A 159 -14.07 -14.65 4.34
N GLN A 160 -13.24 -14.62 5.38
CA GLN A 160 -12.99 -15.80 6.23
C GLN A 160 -13.04 -15.36 7.70
N ALA A 161 -14.19 -14.78 8.07
CA ALA A 161 -14.80 -15.12 9.34
C ALA A 161 -15.65 -16.36 9.05
N GLU A 162 -15.42 -17.43 9.81
CA GLU A 162 -16.12 -18.73 9.78
C GLU A 162 -15.61 -19.77 8.75
N GLY A 163 -14.79 -20.69 9.26
CA GLY A 163 -14.77 -22.09 8.81
C GLY A 163 -13.70 -22.46 7.79
N VAL A 164 -12.52 -22.88 8.27
CA VAL A 164 -11.84 -24.17 8.01
C VAL A 164 -10.38 -24.04 8.50
N PRO A 165 -9.83 -25.06 9.19
CA PRO A 165 -8.80 -24.88 10.21
C PRO A 165 -7.39 -24.94 9.64
N TYR A 166 -6.58 -23.92 9.94
CA TYR A 166 -5.14 -24.12 10.08
C TYR A 166 -4.91 -24.64 11.49
N GLU A 167 -4.26 -25.80 11.57
CA GLU A 167 -3.99 -26.54 12.79
C GLU A 167 -3.37 -25.66 13.88
N ILE A 168 -4.11 -25.55 14.98
CA ILE A 168 -3.71 -25.39 16.38
C ILE A 168 -2.23 -25.02 16.59
N VAL A 169 -1.99 -23.72 16.76
CA VAL A 169 -1.21 -23.25 17.91
C VAL A 169 -2.04 -22.18 18.59
N GLU A 170 -2.66 -22.54 19.71
CA GLU A 170 -3.27 -21.62 20.65
C GLU A 170 -2.24 -20.56 21.10
N SER A 171 -2.39 -19.35 20.60
CA SER A 171 -2.03 -18.15 21.34
C SER A 171 -2.96 -17.04 20.88
N GLY A 172 -3.79 -16.54 21.80
CA GLY A 172 -4.86 -15.59 21.50
C GLY A 172 -4.37 -14.31 20.83
N SER A 173 -5.22 -13.76 19.95
CA SER A 173 -5.10 -12.50 19.18
C SER A 173 -4.69 -12.68 17.71
N ALA A 174 -5.67 -13.00 16.86
CA ALA A 174 -5.54 -12.82 15.41
C ALA A 174 -5.91 -11.37 15.03
N GLY A 175 -5.03 -10.49 14.55
CA GLY A 175 -3.58 -10.57 14.43
C GLY A 175 -3.12 -9.94 13.12
N TYR A 176 -2.90 -8.61 13.07
CA TYR A 176 -2.06 -8.01 12.03
C TYR A 176 -1.38 -6.71 12.50
N PHE A 177 -0.08 -6.82 12.72
CA PHE A 177 1.00 -5.85 12.45
C PHE A 177 2.27 -6.67 12.18
N ILE A 178 2.20 -7.38 11.06
CA ILE A 178 3.15 -8.33 10.46
C ILE A 178 3.31 -9.63 11.26
N SER A 179 2.36 -10.53 11.02
CA SER A 179 2.23 -11.84 11.65
C SER A 179 3.08 -12.92 10.98
N SER A 180 4.22 -13.23 11.60
CA SER A 180 4.92 -14.52 11.55
C SER A 180 5.39 -14.82 12.97
N SER A 181 5.39 -16.08 13.42
CA SER A 181 5.91 -16.47 14.74
C SER A 181 7.39 -16.10 14.95
N SER A 182 8.09 -15.72 13.87
CA SER A 182 9.48 -15.24 13.88
C SER A 182 9.64 -13.73 13.71
N PHE A 183 8.59 -12.97 13.40
CA PHE A 183 8.71 -11.54 13.12
C PHE A 183 8.98 -10.77 14.41
N ARG A 184 10.08 -10.02 14.43
CA ARG A 184 10.52 -9.26 15.61
C ARG A 184 10.78 -7.83 15.19
N PRO A 185 9.85 -6.89 15.47
CA PRO A 185 10.03 -5.48 15.10
C PRO A 185 11.35 -4.90 15.60
N GLU A 186 11.86 -5.39 16.74
CA GLU A 186 13.12 -4.98 17.37
C GLU A 186 14.37 -5.37 16.55
N LYS A 187 14.20 -6.08 15.44
CA LYS A 187 15.28 -6.48 14.52
C LYS A 187 15.11 -5.93 13.11
N GLU A 188 13.99 -5.27 12.83
CA GLU A 188 13.67 -4.80 11.50
C GLU A 188 14.18 -3.38 11.26
N ARG A 189 14.49 -3.10 10.00
CA ARG A 189 14.99 -1.80 9.58
C ARG A 189 13.87 -0.98 8.96
N VAL A 190 13.76 0.30 9.35
CA VAL A 190 12.81 1.24 8.77
C VAL A 190 13.38 1.85 7.49
N TYR A 191 12.81 1.52 6.34
CA TYR A 191 13.24 2.05 5.04
C TYR A 191 12.41 3.25 4.56
N ASN A 192 11.18 3.39 5.04
CA ASN A 192 10.33 4.53 4.73
C ASN A 192 9.62 5.06 6.00
N ALA A 193 10.24 6.05 6.64
CA ALA A 193 9.67 6.73 7.81
C ALA A 193 8.46 7.60 7.47
N GLY A 194 8.29 8.02 6.21
CA GLY A 194 7.13 8.81 5.78
C GLY A 194 5.80 8.08 5.99
N ALA A 195 5.78 6.77 5.77
CA ALA A 195 4.60 5.95 6.08
C ALA A 195 4.30 5.87 7.58
N ILE A 196 5.33 5.89 8.44
CA ILE A 196 5.15 6.00 9.90
C ILE A 196 4.55 7.35 10.27
N VAL A 197 5.00 8.45 9.65
CA VAL A 197 4.41 9.78 9.86
C VAL A 197 2.93 9.80 9.46
N VAL A 198 2.57 9.20 8.31
CA VAL A 198 1.16 9.06 7.89
C VAL A 198 0.34 8.30 8.94
N LEU A 199 0.89 7.22 9.50
CA LEU A 199 0.24 6.46 10.57
C LEU A 199 0.04 7.26 11.85
N ILE A 200 1.07 8.02 12.28
CA ILE A 200 0.98 8.91 13.44
C ILE A 200 -0.11 9.97 13.23
N ARG A 201 -0.13 10.61 12.06
CA ARG A 201 -1.14 11.62 11.72
C ARG A 201 -2.56 11.04 11.70
N SER A 202 -2.69 9.77 11.33
CA SER A 202 -3.97 9.06 11.26
C SER A 202 -4.42 8.47 12.59
N LEU A 203 -3.64 8.56 13.67
CA LEU A 203 -3.92 7.88 14.94
C LEU A 203 -5.35 8.13 15.45
N LEU A 204 -5.80 9.38 15.39
CA LEU A 204 -7.13 9.76 15.90
C LEU A 204 -8.30 9.17 15.09
N GLN A 205 -8.03 8.63 13.90
CA GLN A 205 -9.04 7.93 13.08
C GLN A 205 -9.17 6.44 13.46
N PHE A 206 -8.24 5.90 14.26
CA PHE A 206 -8.26 4.49 14.69
C PHE A 206 -8.94 4.32 16.05
N THR A 207 -9.39 3.11 16.34
CA THR A 207 -9.94 2.76 17.65
C THR A 207 -8.85 2.83 18.74
N PRO A 208 -9.20 3.17 20.00
CA PRO A 208 -8.19 3.33 21.06
C PRO A 208 -7.29 2.11 21.29
N LYS A 209 -7.83 0.90 21.07
CA LYS A 209 -7.05 -0.33 21.16
C LYS A 209 -5.98 -0.39 20.07
N VAL A 210 -6.37 -0.13 18.82
CA VAL A 210 -5.46 -0.14 17.66
C VAL A 210 -4.42 0.98 17.76
N GLN A 211 -4.79 2.16 18.27
CA GLN A 211 -3.84 3.22 18.55
C GLN A 211 -2.74 2.76 19.51
N LEU A 212 -3.10 2.13 20.63
CA LEU A 212 -2.13 1.63 21.61
C LEU A 212 -1.24 0.53 21.03
N ASP A 213 -1.83 -0.43 20.31
CA ASP A 213 -1.09 -1.52 19.67
C ASP A 213 -0.07 -0.98 18.66
N LEU A 214 -0.47 0.03 17.86
CA LEU A 214 0.38 0.69 16.89
C LEU A 214 1.52 1.49 17.56
N LEU A 215 1.23 2.25 18.61
CA LEU A 215 2.26 3.00 19.35
C LEU A 215 3.29 2.07 19.98
N ASN A 216 2.84 0.96 20.59
CA ASN A 216 3.74 -0.08 21.13
C ASN A 216 4.61 -0.70 20.03
N PHE A 217 4.08 -0.90 18.83
CA PHE A 217 4.84 -1.40 17.68
C PHE A 217 5.90 -0.39 17.23
N MET A 218 5.54 0.89 17.10
CA MET A 218 6.47 1.96 16.71
C MET A 218 7.59 2.14 17.74
N GLU A 219 7.27 2.03 19.03
CA GLU A 219 8.27 2.06 20.11
C GLU A 219 9.29 0.94 19.92
N LYS A 220 8.85 -0.29 19.65
CA LYS A 220 9.76 -1.43 19.39
C LYS A 220 10.65 -1.21 18.17
N LEU A 221 10.09 -0.63 17.09
CA LEU A 221 10.87 -0.26 15.91
C LEU A 221 11.95 0.78 16.23
N ALA A 222 11.62 1.81 17.02
CA ALA A 222 12.57 2.84 17.41
C ALA A 222 13.73 2.27 18.25
N HIS A 223 13.45 1.27 19.09
CA HIS A 223 14.46 0.59 19.91
C HIS A 223 15.28 -0.48 19.18
N ALA A 224 14.95 -0.81 17.92
CA ALA A 224 15.68 -1.82 17.14
C ALA A 224 17.12 -1.42 16.82
N GLY A 225 17.44 -0.12 16.81
CA GLY A 225 18.80 0.38 16.65
C GLY A 225 18.88 1.87 16.33
N PRO A 226 20.09 2.46 16.38
CA PRO A 226 20.29 3.91 16.19
C PRO A 226 19.84 4.38 14.81
N PHE A 227 19.96 3.53 13.79
CA PHE A 227 19.47 3.84 12.45
C PHE A 227 17.95 4.10 12.43
N ASN A 228 17.15 3.25 13.09
CA ASN A 228 15.70 3.46 13.13
C ASN A 228 15.37 4.70 13.97
N GLN A 229 16.05 4.89 15.10
CA GLN A 229 15.87 6.07 15.94
C GLN A 229 16.09 7.36 15.15
N GLU A 230 17.20 7.45 14.40
CA GLU A 230 17.51 8.62 13.57
C GLU A 230 16.45 8.83 12.47
N ASN A 231 16.07 7.77 11.75
CA ASN A 231 15.08 7.86 10.68
C ASN A 231 13.68 8.24 11.20
N LEU A 232 13.29 7.79 12.39
CA LEU A 232 11.97 8.07 12.96
C LEU A 232 11.91 9.44 13.66
N THR A 233 13.03 9.95 14.16
CA THR A 233 13.09 11.26 14.84
C THR A 233 13.40 12.42 13.89
N SER A 234 14.01 12.13 12.74
CA SER A 234 14.33 13.14 11.71
C SER A 234 13.25 13.29 10.65
N ALA A 235 12.24 12.41 10.64
CA ALA A 235 11.11 12.43 9.73
C ALA A 235 10.02 13.43 10.12
#